data_AF-A0AB74VJ44-F1
#
_entry.id   AF-A0AB74VJ44-F1
#
_cell.length_a   1.000
_cell.length_b   1.000
_cell.length_c   1.000
_cell.angle_alpha   90.00
_cell.angle_beta   90.00
_cell.angle_gamma   90.00
#
_symmetry.space_group_name_H-M   'P 1'
#
loop_
_entity.id
_entity.type
_entity.pdbx_description
1 polymer ?
#
loop_
_entity_poly.entity_id
_entity_poly.type
_entity_poly.pdbx_seq_one_letter_code
_entity_poly.pdbx_strand_id
1 'polypeptide(L)'
;MEPYSDDKYNSNNIVSEAKNKRTYYAKASSDNISVNIKRLDEKYIKVFRVTSYSDIGEVRRAKLVDNDNIVLDPGTTTLIIRVYNNKPDSSIKYEDDNNILNEYEVKVELDK
;
A
#
# COMPACT_ATOMS: atom_id res chain seq x y z
N MET A 1 0.37 -17.04 -4.15
CA MET A 1 0.20 -15.72 -4.80
C MET A 1 1.43 -15.48 -5.64
N GLU A 2 1.34 -15.85 -6.91
CA GLU A 2 2.38 -15.60 -7.89
C GLU A 2 2.11 -14.22 -8.49
N PRO A 3 3.05 -13.26 -8.41
CA PRO A 3 2.84 -11.96 -9.04
C PRO A 3 2.94 -12.14 -10.55
N TYR A 4 1.82 -12.01 -11.26
CA TYR A 4 1.84 -11.80 -12.70
C TYR A 4 2.24 -10.35 -12.96
N SER A 5 3.42 -10.16 -13.57
CA SER A 5 3.81 -8.89 -14.19
C SER A 5 3.15 -8.84 -15.56
N ASP A 6 2.29 -7.85 -15.79
CA ASP A 6 1.71 -7.59 -17.10
C ASP A 6 2.81 -7.06 -18.04
N ASP A 7 3.07 -7.81 -19.11
CA ASP A 7 4.20 -7.70 -20.03
C ASP A 7 4.08 -6.52 -21.03
N LYS A 8 3.89 -5.29 -20.53
CA LYS A 8 3.86 -4.08 -21.39
C LYS A 8 4.60 -2.85 -20.85
N TYR A 9 5.75 -3.02 -20.18
CA TYR A 9 6.65 -1.88 -19.94
C TYR A 9 8.07 -2.16 -20.42
N ASN A 10 8.24 -2.01 -21.73
CA ASN A 10 9.54 -1.94 -22.38
C ASN A 10 10.14 -0.56 -22.15
N SER A 11 11.15 -0.43 -21.28
CA SER A 11 12.33 0.40 -21.58
C SER A 11 13.42 0.27 -20.53
N ASN A 12 14.56 -0.21 -21.02
CA ASN A 12 15.91 0.02 -20.53
C ASN A 12 16.12 1.46 -20.03
N ASN A 13 16.52 1.64 -18.76
CA ASN A 13 17.71 2.41 -18.35
C ASN A 13 17.64 2.87 -16.88
N ILE A 14 18.78 2.70 -16.22
CA ILE A 14 19.39 3.59 -15.22
C ILE A 14 18.50 3.90 -14.00
N VAL A 15 18.83 3.22 -12.90
CA VAL A 15 18.38 3.58 -11.55
C VAL A 15 18.98 4.94 -11.21
N SER A 16 18.25 6.00 -11.54
CA SER A 16 18.42 7.31 -10.93
C SER A 16 17.64 7.36 -9.62
N GLU A 17 18.26 7.98 -8.62
CA GLU A 17 17.73 8.25 -7.28
C GLU A 17 16.34 8.92 -7.37
N ALA A 18 15.29 8.11 -7.33
CA ALA A 18 13.91 8.56 -7.25
C ALA A 18 13.38 8.21 -5.86
N LYS A 19 12.69 9.16 -5.21
CA LYS A 19 11.71 8.89 -4.15
C LYS A 19 10.69 7.88 -4.71
N ASN A 20 11.03 6.59 -4.62
CA ASN A 20 10.44 5.51 -5.40
C ASN A 20 9.08 5.12 -4.80
N LYS A 21 8.03 5.91 -5.05
CA LYS A 21 6.65 5.46 -4.91
C LYS A 21 6.42 4.33 -5.93
N ARG A 22 6.57 3.08 -5.49
CA ARG A 22 6.26 1.90 -6.33
C ARG A 22 4.79 1.55 -6.15
N THR A 23 4.05 1.55 -7.26
CA THR A 23 2.66 1.10 -7.30
C THR A 23 2.59 -0.33 -7.80
N TYR A 24 1.87 -1.18 -7.06
CA TYR A 24 1.62 -2.58 -7.35
C TYR A 24 0.12 -2.81 -7.56
N TYR A 25 -0.21 -3.89 -8.26
CA TYR A 25 -1.59 -4.24 -8.59
C TYR A 25 -1.87 -5.69 -8.21
N ALA A 26 -3.06 -5.95 -7.68
CA ALA A 26 -3.53 -7.27 -7.32
C ALA A 26 -5.02 -7.41 -7.61
N LYS A 27 -5.47 -8.65 -7.78
CA LYS A 27 -6.89 -9.00 -7.87
C LYS A 27 -7.28 -9.85 -6.68
N ALA A 28 -8.46 -9.60 -6.13
CA ALA A 28 -9.05 -10.39 -5.07
C ALA A 28 -10.43 -10.88 -5.50
N SER A 29 -10.72 -12.15 -5.23
CA SER A 29 -12.04 -12.77 -5.43
C SER A 29 -12.89 -12.77 -4.15
N SER A 30 -12.38 -12.15 -3.07
CA SER A 30 -13.04 -12.04 -1.78
C SER A 30 -13.04 -10.60 -1.32
N ASP A 31 -14.16 -10.19 -0.72
CA ASP A 31 -14.37 -8.85 -0.16
C ASP A 31 -13.47 -8.60 1.07
N ASN A 32 -12.84 -9.66 1.61
CA ASN A 32 -11.97 -9.60 2.77
C ASN A 32 -10.60 -10.20 2.45
N ILE A 33 -9.53 -9.47 2.74
CA ILE A 33 -8.16 -9.92 2.51
C ILE A 33 -7.28 -9.68 3.73
N SER A 34 -6.19 -10.43 3.79
CA SER A 34 -5.09 -10.24 4.73
C SER A 34 -3.82 -9.84 3.99
N VAL A 35 -3.04 -8.90 4.55
CA VAL A 35 -1.72 -8.52 4.03
C VAL A 35 -0.64 -9.07 4.95
N ASN A 36 0.12 -10.05 4.45
CA ASN A 36 1.26 -10.62 5.17
C ASN A 36 2.58 -10.22 4.49
N ILE A 37 3.44 -9.52 5.22
CA ILE A 37 4.75 -9.10 4.72
C ILE A 37 5.83 -10.02 5.27
N LYS A 38 6.29 -10.95 4.44
CA LYS A 38 7.34 -11.89 4.81
C LYS A 38 8.67 -11.16 4.99
N ARG A 39 9.46 -11.58 5.99
CA ARG A 39 10.84 -11.14 6.31
C ARG A 39 10.99 -9.86 7.12
N LEU A 40 9.95 -9.06 7.29
CA LEU A 40 9.97 -7.88 8.17
C LEU A 40 9.11 -8.14 9.40
N ASP A 41 9.53 -7.61 10.54
CA ASP A 41 8.75 -7.66 11.77
C ASP A 41 7.56 -6.70 11.64
N GLU A 42 6.35 -7.24 11.80
CA GLU A 42 5.07 -6.55 11.58
C GLU A 42 4.93 -5.28 12.43
N LYS A 43 5.64 -5.20 13.56
CA LYS A 43 5.61 -4.01 14.42
C LYS A 43 6.17 -2.75 13.73
N TYR A 44 6.96 -2.89 12.68
CA TYR A 44 7.52 -1.79 11.88
C TYR A 44 6.71 -1.49 10.62
N ILE A 45 5.59 -2.18 10.43
CA ILE A 45 4.76 -2.08 9.23
C ILE A 45 3.40 -1.55 9.62
N LYS A 46 2.88 -0.62 8.83
CA LYS A 46 1.49 -0.17 8.93
C LYS A 46 0.85 -0.15 7.56
N VAL A 47 -0.36 -0.70 7.48
CA VAL A 47 -1.17 -0.71 6.29
C VAL A 47 -2.30 0.29 6.47
N PHE A 48 -2.46 1.17 5.49
CA PHE A 48 -3.52 2.16 5.45
C PHE A 48 -4.39 1.91 4.23
N ARG A 49 -5.71 1.96 4.40
CA ARG A 49 -6.64 1.96 3.27
C ARG A 49 -6.97 3.39 2.90
N VAL A 50 -6.79 3.76 1.64
CA VAL A 50 -7.18 5.08 1.14
C VAL A 50 -8.70 5.18 1.16
N THR A 51 -9.22 6.24 1.78
CA THR A 51 -10.66 6.48 1.92
C THR A 51 -11.16 7.57 0.97
N SER A 52 -10.28 8.47 0.54
CA SER A 52 -10.62 9.49 -0.46
C SER A 52 -9.37 10.11 -1.08
N TYR A 53 -9.49 10.48 -2.34
CA TYR A 53 -8.57 11.39 -3.02
C TYR A 53 -9.19 12.79 -3.01
N SER A 54 -8.39 13.81 -2.71
CA SER A 54 -8.84 15.20 -2.89
C SER A 54 -8.78 15.55 -4.37
N ASP A 55 -9.81 16.22 -4.90
CA ASP A 55 -9.81 16.76 -6.27
C ASP A 55 -8.77 17.89 -6.47
N ILE A 56 -8.22 18.41 -5.37
CA ILE A 56 -7.23 19.50 -5.36
C ILE A 56 -5.90 18.96 -4.81
N GLY A 57 -5.08 18.39 -5.69
CA GLY A 57 -3.69 17.95 -5.41
C GLY A 57 -3.52 16.50 -4.91
N GLU A 58 -2.28 16.08 -4.65
CA GLU A 58 -1.90 14.72 -4.15
C GLU A 58 -2.38 14.42 -2.71
N VAL A 59 -3.31 15.20 -2.15
CA VAL A 59 -3.79 14.98 -0.77
C VAL A 59 -4.67 13.73 -0.76
N ARG A 60 -4.18 12.72 -0.05
CA ARG A 60 -4.86 11.43 0.16
C ARG A 60 -5.27 11.34 1.61
N ARG A 61 -6.51 10.90 1.86
CA ARG A 61 -6.92 10.46 3.20
C ARG A 61 -6.84 8.95 3.23
N ALA A 62 -6.16 8.42 4.24
CA ALA A 62 -6.12 6.99 4.46
C ALA A 62 -6.29 6.68 5.94
N LYS A 63 -6.91 5.54 6.22
CA LYS A 63 -7.19 5.06 7.57
C LYS A 63 -6.31 3.85 7.85
N LEU A 64 -5.73 3.79 9.05
CA LEU A 64 -5.04 2.60 9.53
C LEU A 64 -6.03 1.42 9.57
N VAL A 65 -5.63 0.28 9.01
CA VAL A 65 -6.44 -0.94 9.00
C VAL A 65 -5.74 -2.06 9.75
N ASP A 66 -6.54 -3.04 10.18
CA ASP A 66 -6.02 -4.30 10.68
C ASP A 66 -5.52 -5.14 9.50
N ASN A 67 -4.26 -5.59 9.57
CA ASN A 67 -3.61 -6.30 8.47
C ASN A 67 -4.27 -7.64 8.14
N ASP A 68 -4.90 -8.28 9.13
CA ASP A 68 -5.52 -9.60 8.97
C ASP A 68 -6.96 -9.51 8.46
N ASN A 69 -7.57 -8.32 8.51
CA ASN A 69 -9.00 -8.14 8.22
C ASN A 69 -9.22 -6.82 7.46
N ILE A 70 -8.78 -6.79 6.21
CA ILE A 70 -8.96 -5.64 5.32
C ILE A 70 -10.19 -5.88 4.46
N VAL A 71 -11.26 -5.14 4.74
CA VAL A 71 -12.46 -5.10 3.90
C VAL A 71 -12.16 -4.22 2.68
N LEU A 72 -12.37 -4.78 1.48
CA LEU A 72 -12.23 -4.08 0.21
C LEU A 72 -13.48 -3.29 -0.12
N ASP A 73 -13.28 -2.13 -0.72
CA ASP A 73 -14.33 -1.34 -1.36
C ASP A 73 -14.69 -1.96 -2.73
N PRO A 74 -15.95 -1.82 -3.19
CA PRO A 74 -16.33 -2.27 -4.53
C PRO A 74 -15.48 -1.56 -5.61
N GLY A 75 -14.98 -2.34 -6.58
CA GLY A 75 -14.07 -1.85 -7.62
C GLY A 75 -12.61 -1.93 -7.17
N THR A 76 -11.89 -0.80 -7.17
CA THR A 76 -10.47 -0.75 -6.81
C THR A 76 -10.27 -0.12 -5.43
N THR A 77 -9.74 -0.92 -4.50
CA THR A 77 -9.26 -0.44 -3.20
C THR A 77 -7.77 -0.10 -3.31
N THR A 78 -7.35 1.06 -2.78
CA THR A 78 -5.91 1.38 -2.69
C THR A 78 -5.42 1.24 -1.26
N LEU A 79 -4.39 0.42 -1.08
CA LEU A 79 -3.67 0.24 0.18
C LEU A 79 -2.32 0.94 0.10
N ILE A 80 -1.94 1.59 1.18
CA ILE A 80 -0.61 2.17 1.38
C ILE A 80 0.08 1.39 2.48
N ILE A 81 1.21 0.78 2.14
CA ILE A 81 2.04 0.02 3.07
C ILE A 81 3.26 0.87 3.40
N ARG A 82 3.39 1.24 4.68
CA ARG A 82 4.55 1.98 5.18
C ARG A 82 5.42 1.07 6.02
N VAL A 83 6.72 1.15 5.75
CA VAL A 83 7.77 0.52 6.55
C VAL A 83 8.50 1.63 7.29
N TYR A 84 8.65 1.48 8.60
CA TYR A 84 9.24 2.49 9.47
C TYR A 84 10.61 2.06 9.97
N ASN A 85 11.53 3.01 10.13
CA ASN A 85 12.84 2.79 10.75
C ASN A 85 12.74 2.45 12.23
N ASN A 86 11.73 3.00 12.92
CA ASN A 86 11.45 2.78 14.33
C ASN A 86 10.02 2.28 14.49
N LYS A 87 9.71 1.60 15.61
CA LYS A 87 8.35 1.14 15.89
C LYS A 87 7.43 2.38 15.96
N PRO A 88 6.47 2.55 15.04
CA PRO A 88 5.52 3.65 15.10
C PRO A 88 4.54 3.43 16.26
N ASP A 89 3.86 4.51 16.67
CA ASP A 89 2.79 4.43 17.64
C ASP A 89 1.67 3.49 17.13
N SER A 90 0.99 2.81 18.05
CA SER A 90 -0.21 2.01 17.71
C SER A 90 -1.32 2.83 17.06
N SER A 91 -1.39 4.12 17.37
CA SER A 91 -2.39 5.09 16.92
C SER A 91 -1.89 6.04 15.82
N ILE A 92 -0.77 5.69 15.19
CA ILE A 92 -0.17 6.45 14.07
C ILE A 92 -1.20 6.74 12.97
N LYS A 93 -1.24 7.97 12.51
CA LYS A 93 -2.10 8.43 11.42
C LYS A 93 -1.34 8.41 10.10
N TYR A 94 -2.08 8.35 9.01
CA TYR A 94 -1.48 8.45 7.67
C TYR A 94 -0.80 9.80 7.41
N GLU A 95 -1.25 10.87 8.06
CA GLU A 95 -0.63 12.19 7.97
C GLU A 95 0.71 12.26 8.72
N ASP A 96 0.98 11.31 9.63
CA ASP A 96 2.24 11.23 10.34
C ASP A 96 3.31 10.63 9.40
N ASP A 97 4.25 11.46 8.95
CA ASP A 97 5.29 11.13 7.98
C ASP A 97 6.67 10.83 8.61
N ASN A 98 6.74 10.83 9.94
CA ASN A 98 7.98 10.63 10.68
C ASN A 98 8.50 9.18 10.57
N ASN A 99 9.82 9.05 10.37
CA ASN A 99 10.56 7.78 10.36
C ASN A 99 10.10 6.75 9.31
N ILE A 100 9.41 7.18 8.26
CA ILE A 100 9.07 6.30 7.13
C ILE A 100 10.34 5.98 6.34
N LEU A 101 10.68 4.70 6.27
CA LEU A 101 11.79 4.20 5.47
C LEU A 101 11.35 3.98 4.02
N ASN A 102 10.20 3.35 3.82
CA ASN A 102 9.63 3.07 2.51
C ASN A 102 8.11 3.16 2.53
N GLU A 103 7.54 3.55 1.40
CA GLU A 103 6.10 3.56 1.16
C GLU A 103 5.80 2.81 -0.16
N TYR A 104 4.83 1.91 -0.11
CA TYR A 104 4.37 1.15 -1.26
C TYR A 104 2.87 1.36 -1.44
N GLU A 105 2.43 1.56 -2.68
CA GLU A 105 1.03 1.65 -3.03
C GLU A 105 0.59 0.33 -3.67
N VAL A 106 -0.51 -0.25 -3.21
CA VAL A 106 -1.07 -1.49 -3.77
C VAL A 106 -2.53 -1.25 -4.12
N LYS A 107 -2.86 -1.36 -5.40
CA LYS A 107 -4.23 -1.28 -5.90
C LYS A 107 -4.81 -2.68 -6.03
N VAL A 108 -5.86 -2.96 -5.28
CA VAL A 108 -6.54 -4.26 -5.26
C VAL A 108 -7.89 -4.10 -5.95
N GLU A 109 -8.08 -4.79 -7.07
CA GLU A 109 -9.35 -4.88 -7.75
C GLU A 109 -10.15 -6.08 -7.22
N LEU A 110 -11.40 -5.84 -6.83
CA LEU A 110 -12.34 -6.88 -6.45
C LEU A 110 -13.00 -7.45 -7.71
N ASP A 111 -12.57 -8.63 -8.12
CA ASP A 111 -13.03 -9.36 -9.31
C ASP A 111 -14.05 -10.42 -8.84
N LYS A 112 -15.35 -10.13 -9.03
CA LYS A 112 -16.47 -10.99 -8.60
C LYS A 112 -17.02 -11.83 -9.73
#